data_AF-A0A1G0MLB7-F1
#
_entry.id   AF-A0A1G0MLB7-F1
#
_cell.length_a   1.000
_cell.length_b   1.000
_cell.length_c   1.000
_cell.angle_alpha   90.00
_cell.angle_beta   90.00
_cell.angle_gamma   90.00
#
_symmetry.space_group_name_H-M   'P 1'
#
loop_
_entity.id
_entity.type
_entity.pdbx_description
1 polymer ?
#
loop_
_entity_poly.entity_id
_entity_poly.type
_entity_poly.pdbx_seq_one_letter_code
_entity_poly.pdbx_strand_id
1 'polypeptide(L)'
;MKSSTLIFPILAMAGLIISLAACAQLKALPSLPPWHPEALEAGRVSCTECHEKLSTFNHTTAFVKDHRFYASSDNRNCAICHKSSFCNDCHTNQVEMKPSIKLGNRPDREMPHRGDFTTLHKIEGKLDPASCRRCHGRANNERCIICHR
;
A
#
# COMPACT_ATOMS: atom_id res chain seq x y z
N MET A 1 38.58 45.27 -1.54
CA MET A 1 38.57 44.09 -0.63
C MET A 1 37.13 43.61 -0.32
N LYS A 2 36.24 43.51 -1.33
CA LYS A 2 34.79 43.26 -1.11
C LYS A 2 34.31 41.90 -1.65
N SER A 3 35.16 41.14 -2.34
CA SER A 3 34.77 39.83 -2.91
C SER A 3 34.79 38.69 -1.89
N SER A 4 35.64 38.77 -0.85
CA SER A 4 35.78 37.69 0.14
C SER A 4 34.50 37.44 0.97
N THR A 5 33.71 38.49 1.23
CA THR A 5 32.47 38.39 2.01
C THR A 5 31.31 37.71 1.26
N LEU A 6 31.37 37.63 -0.07
CA LEU A 6 30.36 36.97 -0.90
C LEU A 6 30.68 35.49 -1.19
N ILE A 7 31.94 35.08 -1.07
CA ILE A 7 32.37 33.71 -1.39
C ILE A 7 31.86 32.71 -0.34
N PHE A 8 31.86 33.09 0.94
CA PHE A 8 31.42 32.23 2.04
C PHE A 8 29.94 31.82 1.96
N PRO A 9 28.96 32.72 1.74
CA PRO A 9 27.56 32.33 1.61
C PRO A 9 27.29 31.52 0.34
N ILE A 10 28.02 31.76 -0.75
CA ILE A 10 27.89 30.98 -2.00
C ILE A 10 28.35 29.54 -1.79
N LEU A 11 29.49 29.33 -1.11
CA LEU A 11 29.98 27.99 -0.77
C LEU A 11 29.04 27.25 0.18
N ALA A 12 28.48 27.95 1.19
CA ALA A 12 27.51 27.35 2.10
C ALA A 12 26.22 26.91 1.37
N MET A 13 25.71 27.75 0.46
CA MET A 13 24.53 27.44 -0.33
C MET A 13 24.80 26.28 -1.31
N ALA A 14 25.97 26.24 -1.95
CA ALA A 14 26.37 25.13 -2.80
C ALA A 14 26.49 23.82 -2.01
N GLY A 15 27.07 23.84 -0.81
CA GLY A 15 27.13 22.67 0.07
C GLY A 15 25.74 22.16 0.49
N LEU A 16 24.81 23.07 0.77
CA LEU A 16 23.41 22.72 1.07
C LEU A 16 22.71 22.09 -0.14
N ILE A 17 22.93 22.62 -1.34
CA ILE A 17 22.36 22.05 -2.57
C ILE A 17 22.93 20.65 -2.85
N ILE A 18 24.24 20.44 -2.68
CA ILE A 18 24.89 19.14 -2.88
C ILE A 18 24.36 18.09 -1.89
N SER A 19 24.23 18.46 -0.61
CA SER A 19 23.69 17.57 0.42
C SER A 19 22.22 17.22 0.18
N LEU A 20 21.39 18.18 -0.25
CA LEU A 20 19.99 17.91 -0.65
C LEU A 20 19.92 17.02 -1.90
N ALA A 21 20.80 17.22 -2.89
CA ALA A 21 20.88 16.40 -4.09
C ALA A 21 21.29 14.95 -3.78
N ALA A 22 22.25 14.75 -2.85
CA ALA A 22 22.64 13.43 -2.38
C ALA A 22 21.47 12.69 -1.70
N CYS A 23 20.68 13.39 -0.87
CA CYS A 23 19.48 12.84 -0.25
C CYS A 23 18.39 12.45 -1.29
N ALA A 24 18.26 13.21 -2.37
CA ALA A 24 17.33 12.89 -3.46
C ALA A 24 17.74 11.61 -4.22
N GLN A 25 19.04 11.36 -4.37
CA GLN A 25 19.58 10.18 -5.05
C GLN A 25 19.48 8.90 -4.23
N LEU A 26 19.43 8.98 -2.89
CA LEU A 26 19.25 7.79 -2.02
C LEU A 26 17.89 7.10 -2.20
N LYS A 27 16.85 7.84 -2.63
CA LYS A 27 15.53 7.25 -2.98
C LYS A 27 15.56 6.47 -4.30
N ALA A 28 16.62 6.59 -5.09
CA ALA A 28 16.74 5.95 -6.39
C ALA A 28 17.39 4.56 -6.35
N LEU A 29 17.63 3.97 -5.17
CA LEU A 29 17.95 2.54 -5.14
C LEU A 29 16.78 1.77 -5.77
N PRO A 30 17.04 0.86 -6.74
CA PRO A 30 15.98 0.15 -7.41
C PRO A 30 15.20 -0.69 -6.40
N SER A 31 13.86 -0.64 -6.51
CA SER A 31 13.01 -1.76 -6.13
C SER A 31 13.54 -3.07 -6.73
N LEU A 32 13.08 -4.19 -6.20
CA LEU A 32 13.45 -5.53 -6.68
C LEU A 32 13.49 -5.59 -8.24
N PRO A 33 14.54 -6.21 -8.82
CA PRO A 33 14.74 -6.20 -10.27
C PRO A 33 13.61 -6.94 -11.00
N PRO A 34 13.22 -6.50 -12.21
CA PRO A 34 12.11 -7.10 -12.94
C PRO A 34 12.48 -8.40 -13.68
N TRP A 35 13.75 -8.81 -13.66
CA TRP A 35 14.26 -10.00 -14.36
C TRP A 35 15.29 -10.72 -13.49
N HIS A 36 15.51 -12.00 -13.81
CA HIS A 36 16.44 -12.88 -13.11
C HIS A 36 17.64 -13.20 -14.02
N PRO A 37 18.90 -13.12 -13.54
CA PRO A 37 20.07 -13.44 -14.36
C PRO A 37 20.18 -14.92 -14.69
N GLU A 38 19.74 -15.79 -13.78
CA GLU A 38 19.69 -17.22 -13.98
C GLU A 38 18.36 -17.65 -14.61
N ALA A 39 18.39 -18.69 -15.45
CA ALA A 39 17.19 -19.31 -15.98
C ALA A 39 16.43 -20.01 -14.85
N LEU A 40 15.16 -19.63 -14.68
CA LEU A 40 14.26 -20.28 -13.71
C LEU A 40 13.41 -21.34 -14.42
N GLU A 41 12.98 -22.35 -13.68
CA GLU A 41 12.07 -23.36 -14.21
C GLU A 41 10.73 -22.75 -14.67
N ALA A 42 10.14 -23.36 -15.70
CA ALA A 42 8.86 -22.92 -16.23
C ALA A 42 7.75 -23.13 -15.19
N GLY A 43 7.17 -22.04 -14.69
CA GLY A 43 6.08 -22.11 -13.72
C GLY A 43 6.11 -20.98 -12.72
N ARG A 44 5.37 -21.15 -11.63
CA ARG A 44 5.28 -20.16 -10.54
C ARG A 44 6.38 -20.46 -9.52
N VAL A 45 7.54 -19.85 -9.70
CA VAL A 45 8.69 -19.98 -8.81
C VAL A 45 8.42 -19.22 -7.51
N SER A 46 8.72 -19.84 -6.37
CA SER A 46 8.64 -19.17 -5.08
C SER A 46 9.93 -18.40 -4.80
N CYS A 47 9.85 -17.07 -4.80
CA CYS A 47 11.03 -16.22 -4.60
C CYS A 47 11.74 -16.48 -3.26
N THR A 48 11.00 -16.99 -2.26
CA THR A 48 11.53 -17.26 -0.92
C THR A 48 12.40 -18.51 -0.85
N GLU A 49 12.41 -19.35 -1.89
CA GLU A 49 13.32 -20.51 -1.96
C GLU A 49 14.78 -20.06 -2.01
N CYS A 50 15.06 -18.91 -2.63
CA CYS A 50 16.41 -18.35 -2.73
C CYS A 50 16.55 -17.01 -1.99
N HIS A 51 15.48 -16.23 -1.85
CA HIS A 51 15.51 -14.91 -1.22
C HIS A 51 14.72 -14.89 0.10
N GLU A 52 15.33 -15.33 1.19
CA GLU A 52 14.72 -15.38 2.53
C GLU A 52 14.07 -14.04 2.94
N LYS A 53 14.71 -12.91 2.63
CA LYS A 53 14.20 -11.56 2.95
C LYS A 53 12.86 -11.25 2.28
N LEU A 54 12.51 -11.93 1.19
CA LEU A 54 11.23 -11.79 0.50
C LEU A 54 10.07 -12.50 1.22
N SER A 55 10.35 -13.29 2.26
CA SER A 55 9.32 -13.86 3.14
C SER A 55 8.42 -12.78 3.78
N THR A 56 8.91 -11.54 3.86
CA THR A 56 8.13 -10.37 4.28
C THR A 56 6.95 -10.05 3.34
N PHE A 57 7.01 -10.48 2.08
CA PHE A 57 5.94 -10.37 1.09
C PHE A 57 5.05 -11.62 1.01
N ASN A 58 5.27 -12.61 1.90
CA ASN A 58 4.33 -13.71 2.04
C ASN A 58 2.98 -13.14 2.46
N HIS A 59 1.93 -13.54 1.74
CA HIS A 59 0.57 -13.01 1.88
C HIS A 59 -0.14 -13.54 3.14
N THR A 60 0.55 -13.50 4.27
CA THR A 60 -0.01 -13.78 5.60
C THR A 60 -1.09 -12.74 5.93
N THR A 61 -1.96 -13.06 6.89
CA THR A 61 -3.00 -12.13 7.36
C THR A 61 -2.40 -10.82 7.92
N ALA A 62 -1.21 -10.89 8.54
CA ALA A 62 -0.47 -9.73 9.00
C ALA A 62 0.00 -8.86 7.83
N PHE A 63 0.62 -9.46 6.80
CA PHE A 63 1.03 -8.72 5.59
C PHE A 63 -0.15 -8.00 4.95
N VAL A 64 -1.30 -8.66 4.79
CA VAL A 64 -2.49 -8.03 4.19
C VAL A 64 -2.99 -6.85 5.02
N LYS A 65 -2.88 -6.89 6.35
CA LYS A 65 -3.25 -5.75 7.22
C LYS A 65 -2.26 -4.58 7.13
N ASP A 66 -0.98 -4.90 6.95
CA ASP A 66 0.12 -3.94 7.02
C ASP A 66 0.69 -3.54 5.64
N HIS A 67 0.13 -4.07 4.54
CA HIS A 67 0.61 -3.83 3.17
C HIS A 67 0.72 -2.34 2.83
N ARG A 68 -0.06 -1.48 3.47
CA ARG A 68 0.01 -0.01 3.31
C ARG A 68 1.41 0.54 3.59
N PHE A 69 2.13 -0.03 4.56
CA PHE A 69 3.48 0.42 4.91
C PHE A 69 4.49 0.04 3.82
N TYR A 70 4.36 -1.16 3.27
CA TYR A 70 5.17 -1.63 2.14
C TYR A 70 4.84 -0.87 0.84
N ALA A 71 3.55 -0.61 0.58
CA ALA A 71 3.13 0.17 -0.58
C ALA A 71 3.58 1.64 -0.48
N SER A 72 3.61 2.20 0.72
CA SER A 72 4.11 3.55 0.97
C SER A 72 5.63 3.66 0.86
N SER A 73 6.38 2.58 1.10
CA SER A 73 7.83 2.59 0.93
C SER A 73 8.21 2.50 -0.54
N ASP A 74 7.68 1.50 -1.26
CA ASP A 74 7.83 1.37 -2.70
C ASP A 74 6.77 0.43 -3.32
N ASN A 75 5.81 1.01 -4.03
CA ASN A 75 4.74 0.26 -4.69
C ASN A 75 5.21 -0.56 -5.92
N ARG A 76 6.41 -0.29 -6.46
CA ARG A 76 6.94 -1.01 -7.63
C ARG A 76 7.27 -2.46 -7.29
N ASN A 77 7.57 -2.76 -6.02
CA ASN A 77 7.76 -4.13 -5.55
C ASN A 77 6.51 -4.99 -5.78
N CYS A 78 5.32 -4.40 -5.67
CA CYS A 78 4.06 -5.10 -5.93
C CYS A 78 3.87 -5.38 -7.44
N ALA A 79 4.39 -4.50 -8.30
CA ALA A 79 4.24 -4.59 -9.75
C ALA A 79 4.98 -5.77 -10.39
N ILE A 80 5.88 -6.41 -9.64
CA ILE A 80 6.62 -7.60 -10.06
C ILE A 80 5.69 -8.79 -10.22
N CYS A 81 4.68 -8.91 -9.33
CA CYS A 81 3.73 -10.00 -9.34
C CYS A 81 2.31 -9.57 -9.76
N HIS A 82 1.96 -8.29 -9.52
CA HIS A 82 0.60 -7.79 -9.70
C HIS A 82 0.53 -6.70 -10.76
N LYS A 83 -0.56 -6.68 -11.51
CA LYS A 83 -0.90 -5.54 -12.38
C LYS A 83 -1.30 -4.33 -11.53
N SER A 84 -1.06 -3.13 -12.01
CA SER A 84 -1.48 -1.88 -11.34
C SER A 84 -2.97 -1.84 -11.02
N SER A 85 -3.81 -2.47 -11.84
CA SER A 85 -5.25 -2.60 -11.61
C SER A 85 -5.61 -3.31 -10.30
N PHE A 86 -4.72 -4.15 -9.75
CA PHE A 86 -4.93 -4.81 -8.46
C PHE A 86 -5.11 -3.80 -7.32
N CYS A 87 -4.35 -2.70 -7.32
CA CYS A 87 -4.49 -1.64 -6.32
C CYS A 87 -5.89 -1.00 -6.40
N ASN A 88 -6.41 -0.85 -7.61
CA ASN A 88 -7.71 -0.24 -7.88
C ASN A 88 -8.88 -1.14 -7.47
N ASP A 89 -8.64 -2.42 -7.17
CA ASP A 89 -9.66 -3.30 -6.60
C ASP A 89 -10.04 -2.91 -5.17
N CYS A 90 -9.27 -2.06 -4.48
CA CYS A 90 -9.65 -1.53 -3.18
C CYS A 90 -9.54 -0.01 -3.11
N HIS A 91 -8.53 0.57 -3.77
CA HIS A 91 -8.28 2.01 -3.82
C HIS A 91 -9.06 2.67 -4.96
N THR A 92 -10.39 2.55 -4.94
CA THR A 92 -11.28 3.02 -6.02
C THR A 92 -11.38 4.54 -6.11
N ASN A 93 -10.94 5.28 -5.07
CA ASN A 93 -10.87 6.74 -4.92
C ASN A 93 -12.14 7.56 -5.25
N GLN A 94 -13.18 7.01 -5.88
CA GLN A 94 -14.31 7.77 -6.42
C GLN A 94 -15.65 7.02 -6.46
N VAL A 95 -15.69 5.70 -6.25
CA VAL A 95 -16.95 4.93 -6.28
C VAL A 95 -17.05 3.99 -5.09
N GLU A 96 -18.28 3.87 -4.57
CA GLU A 96 -18.64 2.91 -3.52
C GLU A 96 -18.18 1.51 -3.95
N MET A 97 -17.24 0.96 -3.19
CA MET A 97 -16.78 -0.40 -3.37
C MET A 97 -17.90 -1.33 -2.93
N LYS A 98 -18.31 -2.29 -3.78
CA LYS A 98 -19.19 -3.40 -3.40
C LYS A 98 -18.37 -4.70 -3.36
N PRO A 99 -17.54 -4.95 -2.32
CA PRO A 99 -16.71 -6.15 -2.24
C PRO A 99 -17.52 -7.45 -2.36
N SER A 100 -18.78 -7.45 -1.89
CA SER A 100 -19.71 -8.57 -2.05
C SER A 100 -20.00 -8.93 -3.52
N ILE A 101 -19.91 -7.97 -4.45
CA ILE A 101 -20.18 -8.18 -5.88
C ILE A 101 -18.91 -8.60 -6.64
N LYS A 102 -17.77 -7.96 -6.35
CA LYS A 102 -16.52 -8.22 -7.10
C LYS A 102 -15.69 -9.36 -6.51
N LEU A 103 -15.74 -9.57 -5.18
CA LEU A 103 -14.84 -10.45 -4.43
C LEU A 103 -15.53 -11.10 -3.22
N GLY A 104 -16.84 -11.37 -3.31
CA GLY A 104 -17.67 -11.75 -2.16
C GLY A 104 -17.27 -13.04 -1.43
N ASN A 105 -16.51 -13.91 -2.09
CA ASN A 105 -16.07 -15.20 -1.55
C ASN A 105 -14.58 -15.22 -1.14
N ARG A 106 -13.93 -14.06 -1.03
CA ARG A 106 -12.53 -14.00 -0.62
C ARG A 106 -12.42 -14.15 0.90
N PRO A 107 -11.82 -15.24 1.42
CA PRO A 107 -11.72 -15.49 2.86
C PRO A 107 -10.86 -14.45 3.57
N ASP A 108 -9.88 -13.85 2.87
CA ASP A 108 -9.08 -12.72 3.36
C ASP A 108 -9.86 -11.41 3.48
N ARG A 109 -11.09 -11.35 2.97
CA ARG A 109 -11.94 -10.16 2.90
C ARG A 109 -13.36 -10.40 3.43
N GLU A 110 -13.55 -11.47 4.20
CA GLU A 110 -14.84 -11.83 4.81
C GLU A 110 -15.43 -10.67 5.63
N MET A 111 -14.61 -9.76 6.12
CA MET A 111 -15.05 -8.64 6.92
C MET A 111 -14.97 -7.31 6.17
N PRO A 112 -16.05 -6.49 6.09
CA PRO A 112 -17.38 -6.61 6.70
C PRO A 112 -18.49 -7.04 5.71
N HIS A 113 -18.21 -7.88 4.71
CA HIS A 113 -19.17 -8.16 3.62
C HIS A 113 -19.48 -9.63 3.36
N ARG A 114 -19.11 -10.51 4.30
CA ARG A 114 -19.54 -11.90 4.34
C ARG A 114 -21.07 -12.03 4.30
N GLY A 115 -21.55 -13.19 3.83
CA GLY A 115 -22.97 -13.46 3.64
C GLY A 115 -23.83 -13.32 4.92
N ASP A 116 -23.22 -13.45 6.10
CA ASP A 116 -23.86 -13.27 7.41
C ASP A 116 -23.63 -11.86 8.02
N PHE A 117 -23.13 -10.89 7.25
CA PHE A 117 -22.85 -9.55 7.73
C PHE A 117 -24.05 -8.94 8.47
N THR A 118 -25.29 -9.12 7.99
CA THR A 118 -26.47 -8.57 8.66
C THR A 118 -26.63 -9.07 10.11
N THR A 119 -26.25 -10.32 10.38
CA THR A 119 -26.32 -10.93 11.72
C THR A 119 -25.27 -10.35 12.67
N LEU A 120 -24.07 -10.05 12.14
CA LEU A 120 -22.91 -9.64 12.95
C LEU A 120 -22.64 -8.13 12.91
N HIS A 121 -23.27 -7.39 11.98
CA HIS A 121 -23.13 -5.94 11.76
C HIS A 121 -23.33 -5.13 13.04
N LYS A 122 -24.33 -5.47 13.86
CA LYS A 122 -24.58 -4.75 15.11
C LYS A 122 -23.40 -4.86 16.09
N ILE A 123 -22.79 -6.05 16.17
CA ILE A 123 -21.64 -6.31 17.05
C ILE A 123 -20.42 -5.58 16.48
N GLU A 124 -20.16 -5.74 15.19
CA GLU A 124 -18.95 -5.24 14.55
C GLU A 124 -18.95 -3.73 14.35
N GLY A 125 -20.10 -3.17 13.97
CA GLY A 125 -20.31 -1.74 13.89
C GLY A 125 -20.26 -1.05 15.26
N LYS A 126 -20.51 -1.77 16.35
CA LYS A 126 -20.29 -1.26 17.72
C LYS A 126 -18.82 -1.34 18.13
N LEU A 127 -18.11 -2.40 17.73
CA LEU A 127 -16.70 -2.60 18.07
C LEU A 127 -15.77 -1.64 17.31
N ASP A 128 -15.93 -1.52 15.99
CA ASP A 128 -15.12 -0.62 15.15
C ASP A 128 -15.92 -0.11 13.94
N PRO A 129 -16.76 0.94 14.11
CA PRO A 129 -17.47 1.56 12.98
C PRO A 129 -16.53 2.30 12.01
N ALA A 130 -15.29 2.61 12.43
CA ALA A 130 -14.32 3.27 11.56
C ALA A 130 -13.78 2.32 10.49
N SER A 131 -13.75 1.01 10.76
CA SER A 131 -13.37 -0.02 9.78
C SER A 131 -14.15 0.08 8.47
N CYS A 132 -15.46 0.32 8.54
CA CYS A 132 -16.34 0.44 7.38
C CYS A 132 -16.04 1.70 6.54
N ARG A 133 -15.70 2.81 7.20
CA ARG A 133 -15.42 4.10 6.56
C ARG A 133 -14.09 4.11 5.80
N ARG A 134 -13.18 3.17 6.07
CA ARG A 134 -11.91 3.03 5.32
C ARG A 134 -12.16 2.78 3.83
N CYS A 135 -13.21 2.03 3.50
CA CYS A 135 -13.54 1.71 2.11
C CYS A 135 -14.76 2.48 1.59
N HIS A 136 -15.78 2.70 2.43
CA HIS A 136 -17.00 3.38 1.99
C HIS A 136 -16.97 4.91 2.11
N GLY A 137 -15.91 5.47 2.71
CA GLY A 137 -15.74 6.90 2.89
C GLY A 137 -16.85 7.54 3.76
N ARG A 138 -16.99 8.87 3.64
CA ARG A 138 -17.99 9.64 4.39
C ARG A 138 -19.41 9.49 3.84
N ALA A 139 -19.56 9.15 2.56
CA ALA A 139 -20.86 8.92 1.92
C ALA A 139 -21.68 7.82 2.60
N ASN A 140 -21.01 6.85 3.25
CA ASN A 140 -21.69 5.79 3.97
C ASN A 140 -22.41 6.24 5.25
N ASN A 141 -22.04 7.39 5.83
CA ASN A 141 -22.68 7.86 7.06
C ASN A 141 -24.20 8.01 6.88
N GLU A 142 -24.65 8.45 5.71
CA GLU A 142 -26.07 8.59 5.37
C GLU A 142 -26.81 7.24 5.41
N ARG A 143 -26.13 6.14 5.12
CA ARG A 143 -26.69 4.78 5.20
C ARG A 143 -26.72 4.27 6.64
N CYS A 144 -25.70 4.60 7.44
CA CYS A 144 -25.63 4.18 8.85
C CYS A 144 -26.77 4.78 9.69
N ILE A 145 -27.10 6.06 9.49
CA ILE A 145 -28.13 6.77 10.27
C ILE A 145 -29.56 6.27 10.02
N ILE A 146 -29.79 5.48 8.97
CA ILE A 146 -31.10 4.88 8.68
C ILE A 146 -31.50 3.95 9.83
N CYS A 147 -30.53 3.21 10.38
CA CYS A 147 -30.77 2.21 11.43
C CYS A 147 -30.17 2.59 12.80
N HIS A 148 -29.23 3.54 12.86
CA HIS A 148 -28.51 3.95 14.09
C HIS A 148 -28.74 5.43 14.43
N ARG A 149 -29.99 5.81 14.69
CA ARG A 149 -30.34 7.19 15.11
C ARG A 149 -29.82 7.52 16.49
#